data_AF-A0A0D2I218-F1
#
_entry.id   AF-A0A0D2I218-F1
#
_cell.length_a   1.000
_cell.length_b   1.000
_cell.length_c   1.000
_cell.angle_alpha   90.00
_cell.angle_beta   90.00
_cell.angle_gamma   90.00
#
_symmetry.space_group_name_H-M   'P 1'
#
loop_
_entity.id
_entity.type
_entity.pdbx_description
1 polymer ?
#
loop_
_entity_poly.entity_id
_entity_poly.type
_entity_poly.pdbx_seq_one_letter_code
_entity_poly.pdbx_strand_id
1 'polypeptide(L)'
;MSKVQLHDHTGSYQAITTKSPQGLQCLKRLFLEYDNANPSRANLNSLFSRDFTDNENESERNIGRDEAIQTIISTRAKCSRHQIDLKRATCLVNSGSSHTVFFEGVRFMMFAATQEGGSDAELPVVEDKSDWTRVPFAGRIEVRVKENKFSLKEAVAEIVSRRVTSDNSMLIKRDLMSRTNSMPLVSPGESPLARLHSTSTSQIGLPTNVSELPAAISAPSGDTKSLPPYRSSATGTPTVTSGSSVDGDQSGKR
;
A
#
# COMPACT_ATOMS: atom_id res chain seq x y z
N MET A 1 -36.79 12.13 3.75
CA MET A 1 -35.60 11.29 3.59
C MET A 1 -34.46 12.17 3.09
N SER A 2 -33.31 12.16 3.76
CA SER A 2 -32.12 12.87 3.25
C SER A 2 -31.71 12.25 1.92
N LYS A 3 -31.49 13.07 0.89
CA LYS A 3 -31.05 12.60 -0.42
C LYS A 3 -29.56 12.25 -0.33
N VAL A 4 -29.26 10.96 -0.35
CA VAL A 4 -27.88 10.47 -0.44
C VAL A 4 -27.31 10.87 -1.80
N GLN A 5 -26.11 11.47 -1.81
CA GLN A 5 -25.38 11.81 -3.04
C GLN A 5 -24.08 11.03 -3.11
N LEU A 6 -23.79 10.46 -4.28
CA LEU A 6 -22.56 9.71 -4.56
C LEU A 6 -21.69 10.49 -5.54
N HIS A 7 -20.41 10.63 -5.21
CA HIS A 7 -19.42 11.29 -6.06
C HIS A 7 -18.20 10.40 -6.23
N ASP A 8 -17.95 9.98 -7.47
CA ASP A 8 -16.81 9.14 -7.81
C ASP A 8 -15.63 9.97 -8.32
N HIS A 9 -14.43 9.56 -7.92
CA HIS A 9 -13.15 10.08 -8.39
C HIS A 9 -12.31 8.91 -8.91
N THR A 10 -11.80 9.05 -10.12
CA THR A 10 -10.88 8.09 -10.74
C THR A 10 -9.63 8.84 -11.18
N GLY A 11 -8.46 8.22 -10.97
CA GLY A 11 -7.16 8.84 -11.22
C GLY A 11 -6.50 9.44 -9.98
N SER A 12 -5.37 10.11 -10.19
CA SER A 12 -4.50 10.59 -9.10
C SER A 12 -5.24 11.42 -8.07
N TYR A 13 -4.91 11.24 -6.79
CA TYR A 13 -5.44 12.06 -5.70
C TYR A 13 -5.06 13.54 -5.86
N GLN A 14 -4.01 13.85 -6.64
CA GLN A 14 -3.61 15.21 -6.95
C GLN A 14 -4.67 15.97 -7.77
N ALA A 15 -5.44 15.25 -8.60
CA ALA A 15 -6.50 15.84 -9.42
C ALA A 15 -7.77 16.21 -8.63
N ILE A 16 -7.88 15.80 -7.35
CA ILE A 16 -8.99 16.23 -6.49
C ILE A 16 -8.87 17.74 -6.27
N THR A 17 -9.95 18.48 -6.59
CA THR A 17 -9.96 19.95 -6.57
C THR A 17 -10.75 20.48 -5.37
N THR A 18 -10.71 21.80 -5.16
CA THR A 18 -11.54 22.50 -4.16
C THR A 18 -13.03 22.44 -4.47
N LYS A 19 -13.42 22.08 -5.70
CA LYS A 19 -14.82 21.86 -6.09
C LYS A 19 -15.33 20.47 -5.74
N SER A 20 -14.44 19.52 -5.44
CA SER A 20 -14.80 18.16 -5.04
C SER A 20 -15.44 18.17 -3.64
N PRO A 21 -16.26 17.16 -3.28
CA PRO A 21 -16.78 17.03 -1.92
C PRO A 21 -15.68 17.08 -0.84
N GLN A 22 -15.98 17.70 0.30
CA GLN A 22 -15.04 17.88 1.40
C GLN A 22 -14.37 16.58 1.86
N GLY A 23 -15.10 15.46 1.83
CA GLY A 23 -14.53 14.14 2.05
C GLY A 23 -13.34 13.80 1.14
N LEU A 24 -13.47 14.01 -0.18
CA LEU A 24 -12.38 13.78 -1.14
C LEU A 24 -11.22 14.76 -0.90
N GLN A 25 -11.53 16.01 -0.56
CA GLN A 25 -10.50 17.00 -0.22
C GLN A 25 -9.70 16.59 1.02
N CYS A 26 -10.36 16.03 2.05
CA CYS A 26 -9.68 15.45 3.21
C CYS A 26 -8.80 14.25 2.82
N LEU A 27 -9.28 13.37 1.94
CA LEU A 27 -8.48 12.24 1.45
C LEU A 27 -7.22 12.73 0.73
N LYS A 28 -7.33 13.74 -0.14
CA LYS A 28 -6.17 14.37 -0.80
C LYS A 28 -5.18 14.91 0.22
N ARG A 29 -5.64 15.69 1.21
CA ARG A 29 -4.78 16.23 2.27
C ARG A 29 -4.07 15.13 3.06
N LEU A 30 -4.76 14.02 3.35
CA LEU A 30 -4.15 12.87 4.01
C LEU A 30 -3.03 12.24 3.17
N PHE A 31 -3.28 11.99 1.88
CA PHE A 31 -2.29 11.36 1.00
C PHE A 31 -1.10 12.26 0.70
N LEU A 32 -1.30 13.58 0.65
CA LEU A 32 -0.21 14.54 0.58
C LEU A 32 0.75 14.40 1.78
N GLU A 33 0.22 14.22 3.00
CA GLU A 33 1.07 14.00 4.18
C GLU A 33 1.77 12.64 4.15
N TYR A 34 1.17 11.60 3.57
CA TYR A 34 1.85 10.31 3.38
C TYR A 34 3.03 10.41 2.41
N ASP A 35 2.87 11.13 1.30
CA ASP A 35 3.93 11.24 0.28
C ASP A 35 4.99 12.30 0.63
N ASN A 36 4.64 13.27 1.48
CA ASN A 36 5.56 14.30 1.96
C ASN A 36 6.79 13.67 2.65
N ALA A 37 7.99 14.10 2.27
CA ALA A 37 9.23 13.67 2.91
C ALA A 37 9.28 13.99 4.41
N ASN A 38 8.64 15.10 4.80
CA ASN A 38 8.56 15.57 6.18
C ASN A 38 7.09 15.86 6.53
N PRO A 39 6.28 14.84 6.88
CA PRO A 39 4.88 15.04 7.24
C PRO A 39 4.75 15.99 8.43
N SER A 40 3.82 16.94 8.33
CA SER A 40 3.63 17.96 9.36
C SER A 40 2.67 17.48 10.43
N ARG A 41 3.16 17.35 11.67
CA ARG A 41 2.30 17.05 12.84
C ARG A 41 1.18 18.08 12.98
N ALA A 42 1.44 19.36 12.70
CA ALA A 42 0.45 20.42 12.78
C ALA A 42 -0.66 20.25 11.72
N ASN A 43 -0.30 19.91 10.49
CA ASN A 43 -1.27 19.66 9.42
C ASN A 43 -2.14 18.43 9.76
N LEU A 44 -1.52 17.34 10.20
CA LEU A 44 -2.23 16.13 10.62
C LEU A 44 -3.16 16.40 11.81
N ASN A 45 -2.73 17.21 12.79
CA ASN A 45 -3.56 17.65 13.91
C ASN A 45 -4.77 18.47 13.45
N SER A 46 -4.65 19.27 12.39
CA SER A 46 -5.77 20.03 11.81
C SER A 46 -6.68 19.17 10.95
N LEU A 47 -6.18 18.05 10.42
CA LEU A 47 -6.91 17.15 9.54
C LEU A 47 -7.73 16.13 10.32
N PHE A 48 -7.20 15.60 11.42
CA PHE A 48 -7.90 14.64 12.29
C PHE A 48 -8.67 15.35 13.39
N SER A 49 -9.92 14.94 13.61
CA SER A 49 -10.72 15.46 14.71
C SER A 49 -10.14 15.03 16.07
N ARG A 50 -10.44 15.77 17.13
CA ARG A 50 -9.93 15.45 18.49
C ARG A 50 -10.36 14.06 18.97
N ASP A 51 -11.54 13.63 18.57
CA ASP A 51 -12.17 12.33 18.84
C ASP A 51 -11.80 11.26 17.78
N PHE A 52 -10.72 11.47 17.01
CA PHE A 52 -10.37 10.57 15.92
C PHE A 52 -10.02 9.16 16.39
N THR A 53 -10.51 8.18 15.63
CA THR A 53 -10.22 6.75 15.82
C THR A 53 -9.72 6.10 14.53
N ASP A 54 -8.63 5.35 14.65
CA ASP A 54 -8.08 4.55 13.56
C ASP A 54 -8.25 3.06 13.86
N ASN A 55 -8.80 2.35 12.89
CA ASN A 55 -9.16 0.95 13.00
C ASN A 55 -8.30 0.17 12.00
N GLU A 56 -7.33 -0.57 12.51
CA GLU A 56 -6.57 -1.53 11.70
C GLU A 56 -7.42 -2.78 11.46
N ASN A 57 -7.29 -3.37 10.26
CA ASN A 57 -8.00 -4.60 9.94
C ASN A 57 -7.57 -5.70 10.92
N GLU A 58 -8.52 -6.53 11.37
CA GLU A 58 -8.27 -7.68 12.27
C GLU A 58 -7.80 -7.33 13.68
N SER A 59 -7.75 -6.03 14.04
CA SER A 59 -7.43 -5.56 15.38
C SER A 59 -8.68 -4.96 16.02
N GLU A 60 -9.05 -5.46 17.21
CA GLU A 60 -10.07 -4.81 18.05
C GLU A 60 -9.55 -3.52 18.71
N ARG A 61 -8.24 -3.25 18.58
CA ARG A 61 -7.62 -2.07 19.14
C ARG A 61 -7.95 -0.85 18.29
N ASN A 62 -8.62 0.11 18.92
CA ASN A 62 -8.76 1.46 18.38
C ASN A 62 -7.50 2.26 18.68
N ILE A 63 -6.89 2.81 17.63
CA ILE A 63 -5.73 3.69 17.72
C ILE A 63 -6.23 5.14 17.79
N GLY A 64 -5.77 5.88 18.80
CA GLY A 64 -6.13 7.28 18.99
C GLY A 64 -5.38 8.21 18.03
N ARG A 65 -5.88 9.44 17.90
CA ARG A 65 -5.30 10.51 17.06
C ARG A 65 -3.78 10.67 17.17
N ASP A 66 -3.26 10.86 18.38
CA ASP A 66 -1.83 11.15 18.55
C ASP A 66 -0.93 9.96 18.19
N GLU A 67 -1.39 8.73 18.43
CA GLU A 67 -0.71 7.50 18.04
C GLU A 67 -0.76 7.32 16.52
N ALA A 68 -1.91 7.50 15.88
CA ALA A 68 -2.03 7.41 14.42
C ALA A 68 -1.13 8.44 13.70
N ILE A 69 -1.07 9.67 14.19
CA ILE A 69 -0.15 10.70 13.68
C ILE A 69 1.31 10.27 13.84
N GLN A 70 1.67 9.73 15.00
CA GLN A 70 3.01 9.23 15.24
C GLN A 70 3.36 8.07 14.30
N THR A 71 2.41 7.18 14.03
CA THR A 71 2.58 6.07 13.08
C THR A 71 2.82 6.57 11.66
N ILE A 72 2.09 7.59 11.20
CA ILE A 72 2.31 8.19 9.87
C ILE A 72 3.72 8.76 9.77
N ILE A 73 4.12 9.61 10.72
CA ILE A 73 5.44 10.26 10.73
C ILE A 73 6.57 9.22 10.79
N SER A 74 6.47 8.27 11.73
CA SER A 74 7.50 7.24 11.93
C SER A 74 7.61 6.26 10.76
N THR A 75 6.48 5.90 10.13
CA THR A 75 6.50 5.05 8.93
C THR A 75 7.15 5.80 7.77
N ARG A 76 6.81 7.08 7.61
CA ARG A 76 7.38 7.90 6.53
C ARG A 76 8.88 8.12 6.69
N ALA A 77 9.36 8.31 7.93
CA ALA A 77 10.78 8.49 8.23
C ALA A 77 11.64 7.26 7.89
N LYS A 78 11.06 6.06 7.88
CA LYS A 78 11.74 4.82 7.47
C LYS A 78 11.84 4.66 5.95
N CYS A 79 11.12 5.48 5.19
CA CYS A 79 11.09 5.41 3.73
C CYS A 79 12.00 6.49 3.14
N SER A 80 12.95 6.11 2.28
CA SER A 80 13.68 7.05 1.44
C SER A 80 12.75 7.69 0.40
N ARG A 81 11.82 6.91 -0.16
CA ARG A 81 10.75 7.39 -1.05
C ARG A 81 9.41 6.76 -0.70
N HIS A 82 8.34 7.53 -0.84
CA HIS A 82 6.96 7.10 -0.64
C HIS A 82 6.07 7.76 -1.69
N GLN A 83 5.21 6.98 -2.32
CA GLN A 83 4.24 7.48 -3.28
C GLN A 83 2.93 6.69 -3.19
N ILE A 84 1.80 7.39 -3.19
CA ILE A 84 0.48 6.77 -3.32
C ILE A 84 -0.04 6.96 -4.75
N ASP A 85 -0.51 5.88 -5.33
CA ASP A 85 -1.33 5.90 -6.53
C ASP A 85 -2.79 5.57 -6.17
N LEU A 86 -3.67 6.55 -6.35
CA LEU A 86 -5.10 6.41 -6.08
C LEU A 86 -5.78 5.79 -7.29
N LYS A 87 -6.33 4.60 -7.14
CA LYS A 87 -7.07 3.91 -8.20
C LYS A 87 -8.49 4.45 -8.31
N ARG A 88 -9.21 4.50 -7.18
CA ARG A 88 -10.59 5.01 -7.10
C ARG A 88 -10.88 5.55 -5.72
N ALA A 89 -11.68 6.60 -5.64
CA ALA A 89 -12.35 7.03 -4.43
C ALA A 89 -13.82 7.35 -4.69
N THR A 90 -14.70 7.02 -3.74
CA THR A 90 -16.13 7.30 -3.80
C THR A 90 -16.54 8.02 -2.52
N CYS A 91 -17.05 9.24 -2.65
CA CYS A 91 -17.61 10.01 -1.55
C CYS A 91 -19.14 9.85 -1.51
N LEU A 92 -19.62 9.20 -0.45
CA LEU A 92 -21.00 9.13 -0.05
C LEU A 92 -21.32 10.32 0.86
N VAL A 93 -22.20 11.20 0.43
CA VAL A 93 -22.72 12.33 1.22
C VAL A 93 -24.11 11.95 1.71
N ASN A 94 -24.24 11.70 3.01
CA ASN A 94 -25.51 11.30 3.63
C ASN A 94 -26.18 12.45 4.40
N SER A 95 -25.36 13.35 4.95
CA SER A 95 -25.81 14.64 5.50
C SER A 95 -24.81 15.72 5.06
N GLY A 96 -25.25 16.97 4.89
CA GLY A 96 -24.33 18.08 4.57
C GLY A 96 -23.21 18.30 5.61
N SER A 97 -23.32 17.64 6.76
CA SER A 97 -22.36 17.63 7.87
C SER A 97 -21.51 16.36 7.97
N SER A 98 -21.78 15.31 7.17
CA SER A 98 -21.11 14.02 7.27
C SER A 98 -20.91 13.37 5.91
N HIS A 99 -19.65 13.08 5.62
CA HIS A 99 -19.21 12.43 4.39
C HIS A 99 -18.51 11.12 4.74
N THR A 100 -18.75 10.08 3.95
CA THR A 100 -18.01 8.83 4.03
C THR A 100 -17.28 8.62 2.72
N VAL A 101 -15.97 8.41 2.76
CA VAL A 101 -15.18 8.18 1.55
C VAL A 101 -14.60 6.78 1.58
N PHE A 102 -14.92 6.00 0.56
CA PHE A 102 -14.26 4.73 0.27
C PHE A 102 -13.14 4.95 -0.73
N PHE A 103 -12.00 4.31 -0.55
CA PHE A 103 -10.87 4.45 -1.46
C PHE A 103 -10.12 3.14 -1.63
N GLU A 104 -9.51 2.99 -2.80
CA GLU A 104 -8.58 1.91 -3.13
C GLU A 104 -7.37 2.48 -3.87
N GLY A 105 -6.19 1.95 -3.60
CA GLY A 105 -4.96 2.42 -4.21
C GLY A 105 -3.80 1.47 -4.00
N VAL A 106 -2.63 1.95 -4.41
CA VAL A 106 -1.36 1.25 -4.26
C VAL A 106 -0.37 2.24 -3.66
N ARG A 107 0.27 1.87 -2.55
CA ARG A 107 1.43 2.61 -2.04
C ARG A 107 2.71 1.97 -2.55
N PHE A 108 3.64 2.81 -2.96
CA PHE A 108 4.99 2.45 -3.36
C PHE A 108 5.92 2.98 -2.30
N MET A 109 6.71 2.12 -1.69
CA MET A 109 7.65 2.48 -0.62
C MET A 109 9.04 2.01 -0.99
N MET A 110 10.03 2.86 -0.78
CA MET A 110 11.43 2.49 -0.81
C MET A 110 11.97 2.73 0.59
N PHE A 111 12.48 1.70 1.24
CA PHE A 111 13.01 1.82 2.59
C PHE A 111 14.44 2.39 2.54
N ALA A 112 14.77 3.26 3.49
CA ALA A 112 16.16 3.72 3.62
C ALA A 112 17.02 2.53 4.06
N ALA A 113 18.15 2.30 3.39
CA ALA A 113 19.12 1.31 3.83
C ALA A 113 19.63 1.70 5.22
N THR A 114 19.47 0.82 6.21
CA THR A 114 20.07 0.99 7.52
C THR A 114 21.58 0.93 7.34
N GLN A 115 22.28 2.05 7.52
CA GLN A 115 23.73 2.03 7.71
C GLN A 115 24.02 1.43 9.10
N GLU A 116 23.99 0.12 9.22
CA GLU A 116 24.71 -0.58 10.28
C GLU A 116 25.98 -1.16 9.66
N GLY A 117 27.11 -0.48 9.90
CA GLY A 117 28.41 -0.93 9.40
C GLY A 117 29.41 0.20 9.27
N GLY A 118 29.84 0.77 10.40
CA GLY A 118 31.08 1.53 10.44
C GLY A 118 32.26 0.57 10.23
N SER A 119 32.74 0.45 9.01
CA SER A 119 34.13 0.09 8.74
C SER A 119 34.60 0.78 7.48
N ASP A 120 35.70 1.52 7.59
CA ASP A 120 36.52 2.07 6.50
C ASP A 120 37.05 0.93 5.62
N ALA A 121 36.18 0.34 4.82
CA ALA A 121 36.52 -0.65 3.81
C ALA A 121 35.76 -0.28 2.54
N GLU A 122 36.54 0.23 1.60
CA GLU A 122 36.28 0.36 0.16
C GLU A 122 34.84 -0.01 -0.25
N LEU A 123 34.00 1.02 -0.41
CA LEU A 123 32.60 0.89 -0.80
C LEU A 123 32.47 -0.02 -2.03
N PRO A 124 31.85 -1.21 -1.94
CA PRO A 124 31.34 -1.82 -3.13
C PRO A 124 30.21 -0.90 -3.61
N VAL A 125 30.32 -0.40 -4.84
CA VAL A 125 29.23 0.28 -5.55
C VAL A 125 28.13 -0.76 -5.71
N VAL A 126 27.30 -0.93 -4.68
CA VAL A 126 26.09 -1.74 -4.76
C VAL A 126 25.15 -0.96 -5.67
N GLU A 127 25.02 -1.45 -6.90
CA GLU A 127 24.06 -0.96 -7.86
C GLU A 127 22.69 -0.75 -7.18
N ASP A 128 22.16 0.46 -7.32
CA ASP A 128 20.83 0.91 -6.91
C ASP A 128 19.74 0.02 -7.54
N LYS A 129 19.58 -1.22 -7.07
CA LYS A 129 18.38 -2.03 -7.32
C LYS A 129 17.27 -1.46 -6.46
N SER A 130 16.77 -0.34 -6.97
CA SER A 130 15.72 0.53 -6.50
C SER A 130 14.36 -0.17 -6.56
N ASP A 131 14.20 -1.26 -5.80
CA ASP A 131 12.99 -2.06 -5.83
C ASP A 131 11.91 -1.39 -4.96
N TRP A 132 11.05 -0.62 -5.61
CA TRP A 132 9.83 -0.11 -4.99
C TRP A 132 9.00 -1.27 -4.45
N THR A 133 8.74 -1.24 -3.15
CA THR A 133 7.79 -2.14 -2.51
C THR A 133 6.38 -1.66 -2.84
N ARG A 134 5.68 -2.45 -3.66
CA ARG A 134 4.30 -2.18 -4.06
C ARG A 134 3.32 -2.82 -3.08
N VAL A 135 2.44 -2.01 -2.49
CA VAL A 135 1.44 -2.50 -1.54
C VAL A 135 0.05 -1.99 -1.87
N PRO A 136 -0.85 -2.87 -2.34
CA PRO A 136 -2.26 -2.55 -2.46
C PRO A 136 -2.85 -2.21 -1.09
N PHE A 137 -3.74 -1.23 -1.06
CA PHE A 137 -4.52 -0.90 0.11
C PHE A 137 -5.90 -0.39 -0.26
N ALA A 138 -6.86 -0.60 0.63
CA ALA A 138 -8.18 -0.02 0.53
C ALA A 138 -8.71 0.30 1.93
N GLY A 139 -9.62 1.28 1.99
CA GLY A 139 -10.18 1.67 3.25
C GLY A 139 -11.35 2.65 3.11
N ARG A 140 -11.73 3.17 4.27
CA ARG A 140 -12.80 4.13 4.45
C ARG A 140 -12.36 5.22 5.42
N ILE A 141 -12.69 6.47 5.12
CA ILE A 141 -12.66 7.56 6.10
C ILE A 141 -14.07 8.12 6.31
N GLU A 142 -14.36 8.51 7.55
CA GLU A 142 -15.53 9.31 7.89
C GLU A 142 -15.07 10.74 8.18
N VAL A 143 -15.76 11.70 7.57
CA VAL A 143 -15.41 13.12 7.61
C VAL A 143 -16.59 13.91 8.14
N ARG A 144 -16.33 14.70 9.17
CA ARG A 144 -17.29 15.64 9.74
C ARG A 144 -17.05 17.01 9.13
N VAL A 145 -18.10 17.58 8.55
CA VAL A 145 -18.10 18.90 7.94
C VAL A 145 -18.83 19.85 8.90
N LYS A 146 -18.12 20.87 9.37
CA LYS A 146 -18.63 21.91 10.26
C LYS A 146 -18.69 23.22 9.50
N GLU A 147 -19.83 23.89 9.58
CA GLU A 147 -19.94 25.26 9.10
C GLU A 147 -19.00 26.15 9.89
N ASN A 148 -18.23 26.97 9.17
CA ASN A 148 -17.33 27.92 9.79
C ASN A 148 -18.14 29.14 10.26
N LYS A 149 -18.54 29.13 11.53
CA LYS A 149 -19.35 30.23 12.11
C LYS A 149 -18.60 31.56 12.25
N PHE A 150 -17.28 31.57 12.07
CA PHE A 150 -16.42 32.70 12.40
C PHE A 150 -15.69 33.31 11.19
N SER A 151 -15.82 32.76 9.99
CA SER A 151 -15.26 33.38 8.79
C SER A 151 -16.05 33.03 7.54
N LEU A 152 -16.01 33.92 6.54
CA LEU A 152 -16.46 33.68 5.16
C LEU A 152 -15.69 32.55 4.43
N LYS A 153 -14.81 31.80 5.13
CA LYS A 153 -14.10 30.66 4.55
C LYS A 153 -15.02 29.46 4.40
N GLU A 154 -14.63 28.61 3.46
CA GLU A 154 -15.17 27.28 3.25
C GLU A 154 -15.31 26.48 4.55
N ALA A 155 -16.30 25.58 4.58
CA ALA A 155 -16.59 24.71 5.72
C ALA A 155 -15.32 23.97 6.21
N VAL A 156 -15.20 23.80 7.53
CA VAL A 156 -14.09 23.06 8.13
C VAL A 156 -14.43 21.58 8.10
N ALA A 157 -13.60 20.78 7.42
CA ALA A 157 -13.76 19.33 7.33
C ALA A 157 -12.60 18.60 8.01
N GLU A 158 -12.96 17.70 8.94
CA GLU A 158 -12.04 16.91 9.77
C GLU A 158 -12.36 15.41 9.59
N ILE A 159 -11.33 14.57 9.54
CA ILE A 159 -11.47 13.11 9.54
C ILE A 159 -11.74 12.65 10.98
N VAL A 160 -12.85 11.95 11.19
CA VAL A 160 -13.27 11.43 12.50
C VAL A 160 -12.91 9.97 12.69
N SER A 161 -12.98 9.19 11.62
CA SER A 161 -12.53 7.80 11.68
C SER A 161 -11.83 7.40 10.40
N ARG A 162 -10.88 6.50 10.54
CA ARG A 162 -10.28 5.77 9.44
C ARG A 162 -10.39 4.28 9.73
N ARG A 163 -10.74 3.51 8.70
CA ARG A 163 -10.71 2.06 8.74
C ARG A 163 -10.03 1.55 7.49
N VAL A 164 -8.96 0.78 7.67
CA VAL A 164 -8.29 0.13 6.54
C VAL A 164 -8.88 -1.28 6.40
N THR A 165 -9.35 -1.63 5.21
CA THR A 165 -10.06 -2.90 4.94
C THR A 165 -9.20 -3.90 4.17
N SER A 166 -8.18 -3.44 3.47
CA SER A 166 -7.09 -4.28 2.98
C SER A 166 -5.80 -3.51 3.15
N ASP A 167 -4.87 -4.08 3.92
CA ASP A 167 -3.53 -3.52 4.11
C ASP A 167 -2.50 -4.66 4.13
N ASN A 168 -1.79 -4.83 3.02
CA ASN A 168 -0.77 -5.88 2.91
C ASN A 168 0.60 -5.47 3.51
N SER A 169 0.70 -4.34 4.25
CA SER A 169 1.98 -3.92 4.87
C SER A 169 2.47 -4.93 5.88
N MET A 170 1.57 -5.57 6.63
CA MET A 170 1.95 -6.51 7.67
C MET A 170 2.60 -7.78 7.09
N LEU A 171 2.18 -8.20 5.89
CA LEU A 171 2.83 -9.29 5.17
C LEU A 171 4.26 -8.91 4.76
N ILE A 172 4.45 -7.67 4.32
CA ILE A 172 5.77 -7.16 3.92
C ILE A 172 6.68 -6.94 5.12
N LYS A 173 6.16 -6.43 6.25
CA LYS A 173 6.96 -6.30 7.48
C LYS A 173 7.56 -7.64 7.91
N ARG A 174 6.79 -8.74 7.79
CA ARG A 174 7.29 -10.10 8.08
C ARG A 174 8.37 -10.54 7.09
N ASP A 175 8.19 -10.29 5.79
CA ASP A 175 9.18 -10.65 4.77
C ASP A 175 10.48 -9.80 4.87
N LEU A 176 10.37 -8.53 5.24
CA LEU A 176 11.53 -7.68 5.45
C LEU A 176 12.32 -8.15 6.69
N MET A 177 11.62 -8.52 7.78
CA MET A 177 12.24 -9.06 8.98
C MET A 177 12.88 -10.44 8.78
N SER A 178 12.31 -11.30 7.91
CA SER A 178 12.92 -12.59 7.59
C SER A 178 14.19 -12.45 6.75
N ARG A 179 14.22 -11.50 5.81
CA ARG A 179 15.41 -11.18 5.00
C ARG A 179 16.56 -10.60 5.81
N THR A 180 16.28 -9.80 6.85
CA THR A 180 17.34 -9.29 7.76
C THR A 180 17.90 -10.34 8.71
N ASN A 181 17.15 -11.42 8.97
CA ASN A 181 17.59 -12.51 9.87
C ASN A 181 18.26 -13.68 9.16
N SER A 182 18.35 -13.66 7.83
CA SER A 182 19.06 -14.68 7.04
C SER A 182 20.49 -14.24 6.70
N MET A 183 21.37 -14.20 7.71
CA MET A 183 22.82 -14.34 7.50
C MET A 183 23.14 -15.84 7.55
N PRO A 184 23.76 -16.45 6.52
CA PRO A 184 24.24 -17.81 6.64
C PRO A 184 25.40 -17.80 7.64
N LEU A 185 25.24 -18.50 8.76
CA LEU A 185 26.35 -18.78 9.65
C LEU A 185 27.49 -19.42 8.84
N VAL A 186 28.64 -18.76 8.92
CA VAL A 186 29.98 -19.22 8.60
C VAL A 186 30.11 -20.75 8.68
N SER A 187 30.47 -21.37 7.55
CA SER A 187 30.95 -22.76 7.51
C SER A 187 32.12 -22.93 8.49
N PRO A 188 32.13 -23.94 9.38
CA PRO A 188 33.33 -24.20 10.17
C PRO A 188 34.37 -24.84 9.25
N GLY A 189 35.45 -24.10 9.02
CA GLY A 189 36.65 -24.57 8.35
C GLY A 189 37.29 -25.76 9.08
N GLU A 190 37.89 -26.62 8.27
CA GLU A 190 38.62 -27.81 8.66
C GLU A 190 39.87 -27.49 9.50
N SER A 191 40.11 -28.24 10.58
CA SER A 191 41.47 -28.69 10.96
C SER A 191 41.48 -29.79 12.01
N PRO A 192 42.55 -30.60 12.08
CA PRO A 192 42.45 -32.04 12.32
C PRO A 192 42.90 -32.50 13.72
N LEU A 193 42.59 -33.77 14.01
CA LEU A 193 43.17 -34.63 15.06
C LEU A 193 42.81 -34.33 16.52
N ALA A 194 41.75 -34.99 16.99
CA ALA A 194 41.73 -35.64 18.31
C ALA A 194 40.80 -36.86 18.28
N ARG A 195 41.41 -38.05 18.14
CA ARG A 195 40.96 -39.37 18.60
C ARG A 195 40.49 -39.27 20.07
N LEU A 196 39.62 -40.06 20.68
CA LEU A 196 38.87 -41.31 20.40
C LEU A 196 38.07 -41.58 21.71
N HIS A 197 37.00 -42.39 21.62
CA HIS A 197 36.17 -42.97 22.71
C HIS A 197 35.24 -41.96 23.44
N SER A 198 33.96 -42.23 23.72
CA SER A 198 33.32 -43.50 24.02
C SER A 198 31.82 -43.48 23.69
N THR A 199 31.36 -44.70 23.41
CA THR A 199 30.01 -45.21 23.20
C THR A 199 29.00 -44.84 24.29
N SER A 200 27.80 -44.42 23.88
CA SER A 200 26.56 -44.80 24.59
C SER A 200 25.42 -45.00 23.59
N THR A 201 24.84 -46.18 23.67
CA THR A 201 23.76 -46.73 22.86
C THR A 201 22.44 -46.03 23.18
N SER A 202 21.73 -45.58 22.15
CA SER A 202 20.27 -45.44 22.19
C SER A 202 19.75 -45.76 20.80
N GLN A 203 19.21 -46.97 20.69
CA GLN A 203 18.47 -47.44 19.54
C GLN A 203 17.19 -46.60 19.40
N ILE A 204 16.96 -46.02 18.23
CA ILE A 204 15.64 -45.90 17.60
C ILE A 204 15.88 -46.03 16.10
N GLY A 205 15.30 -47.07 15.51
CA GLY A 205 15.52 -47.49 14.14
C GLY A 205 14.90 -46.57 13.10
N LEU A 206 15.56 -46.49 11.96
CA LEU A 206 15.01 -46.05 10.69
C LEU A 206 13.85 -46.98 10.25
N PRO A 207 12.86 -46.44 9.55
CA PRO A 207 12.43 -47.09 8.32
C PRO A 207 12.57 -46.16 7.11
N THR A 208 13.25 -46.69 6.10
CA THR A 208 13.20 -46.32 4.69
C THR A 208 11.82 -46.61 4.08
N ASN A 209 11.34 -45.71 3.21
CA ASN A 209 10.17 -45.82 2.30
C ASN A 209 8.80 -45.93 3.00
N VAL A 210 7.77 -45.13 2.71
CA VAL A 210 7.17 -44.71 1.42
C VAL A 210 6.34 -43.44 1.64
N SER A 211 6.28 -42.56 0.63
CA SER A 211 5.27 -41.49 0.52
C SER A 211 4.00 -42.07 -0.12
N GLU A 212 2.86 -41.99 0.58
CA GLU A 212 1.53 -42.06 -0.03
C GLU A 212 0.70 -40.87 0.44
N LEU A 213 0.27 -40.07 -0.53
CA LEU A 213 -0.70 -38.98 -0.37
C LEU A 213 -2.09 -39.55 -0.02
N PRO A 214 -2.92 -38.83 0.76
CA PRO A 214 -4.32 -39.19 0.90
C PRO A 214 -5.07 -38.93 -0.43
N ALA A 215 -5.87 -39.92 -0.80
CA ALA A 215 -6.58 -40.05 -2.06
C ALA A 215 -7.50 -38.86 -2.38
N ALA A 216 -7.42 -38.43 -3.64
CA ALA A 216 -8.41 -37.60 -4.29
C ALA A 216 -9.76 -38.33 -4.33
N ILE A 217 -10.81 -37.65 -3.90
CA ILE A 217 -12.18 -38.12 -4.01
C ILE A 217 -12.61 -37.92 -5.47
N SER A 218 -12.76 -39.03 -6.19
CA SER A 218 -13.30 -39.05 -7.55
C SER A 218 -14.73 -38.52 -7.59
N ALA A 219 -15.00 -37.52 -8.42
CA ALA A 219 -16.33 -37.15 -8.90
C ALA A 219 -16.30 -37.17 -10.45
N PRO A 220 -17.43 -37.51 -11.11
CA PRO A 220 -17.46 -38.11 -12.44
C PRO A 220 -17.23 -37.11 -13.58
N SER A 221 -16.73 -37.66 -14.70
CA SER A 221 -16.45 -36.98 -15.96
C SER A 221 -17.70 -36.32 -16.55
N GLY A 222 -17.58 -35.03 -16.87
CA GLY A 222 -18.55 -34.29 -17.67
C GLY A 222 -17.88 -33.11 -18.36
N ASP A 223 -17.83 -33.19 -19.69
CA ASP A 223 -17.44 -32.20 -20.69
C ASP A 223 -17.17 -30.76 -20.22
N THR A 224 -15.95 -30.27 -20.44
CA THR A 224 -15.73 -28.85 -20.74
C THR A 224 -14.66 -28.65 -21.82
N LYS A 225 -15.08 -27.93 -22.86
CA LYS A 225 -14.30 -27.43 -24.00
C LYS A 225 -12.90 -26.95 -23.58
N SER A 226 -11.89 -27.52 -24.23
CA SER A 226 -10.51 -27.03 -24.19
C SER A 226 -10.44 -25.56 -24.66
N LEU A 227 -9.87 -24.71 -23.81
CA LEU A 227 -9.48 -23.35 -24.18
C LEU A 227 -8.32 -23.39 -25.20
N PRO A 228 -8.28 -22.48 -26.19
CA PRO A 228 -7.22 -22.50 -27.19
C PRO A 228 -5.89 -22.01 -26.60
N PRO A 229 -4.74 -22.57 -27.05
CA PRO A 229 -3.43 -22.17 -26.57
C PRO A 229 -3.05 -20.76 -27.04
N TYR A 230 -2.40 -20.02 -26.15
CA TYR A 230 -1.89 -18.67 -26.38
C TYR A 230 -0.79 -18.71 -27.46
N ARG A 231 -1.03 -18.07 -28.62
CA ARG A 231 0.00 -17.84 -29.63
C ARG A 231 0.83 -16.63 -29.25
N SER A 232 2.12 -16.85 -28.96
CA SER A 232 3.14 -15.80 -28.95
C SER A 232 3.74 -15.67 -30.35
N SER A 233 3.61 -14.48 -30.96
CA SER A 233 4.59 -13.86 -31.87
C SER A 233 3.96 -12.64 -32.56
N ALA A 234 4.54 -11.46 -32.30
CA ALA A 234 4.78 -10.43 -33.31
C ALA A 234 5.63 -9.32 -32.70
N THR A 235 6.94 -9.44 -32.88
CA THR A 235 7.85 -8.29 -32.92
C THR A 235 7.39 -7.41 -34.08
N GLY A 236 6.84 -6.24 -33.78
CA GLY A 236 6.38 -5.28 -34.78
C GLY A 236 6.54 -3.86 -34.24
N THR A 237 7.57 -3.17 -34.72
CA THR A 237 7.75 -1.73 -34.57
C THR A 237 6.57 -0.97 -35.18
N PRO A 238 5.90 -0.05 -34.47
CA PRO A 238 4.95 0.85 -35.12
C PRO A 238 5.72 2.06 -35.68
N THR A 239 5.88 2.08 -37.00
CA THR A 239 6.20 3.29 -37.77
C THR A 239 4.95 4.17 -37.86
N VAL A 240 5.16 5.47 -37.70
CA VAL A 240 4.24 6.62 -37.68
C VAL A 240 3.28 6.70 -38.88
N THR A 241 2.05 7.17 -38.66
CA THR A 241 1.35 8.10 -39.58
C THR A 241 0.48 9.08 -38.82
N SER A 242 0.81 10.36 -38.95
CA SER A 242 0.07 11.53 -38.46
C SER A 242 -1.24 11.71 -39.25
N GLY A 243 -2.35 11.89 -38.54
CA GLY A 243 -3.65 12.28 -39.12
C GLY A 243 -4.10 13.62 -38.56
N SER A 244 -3.88 14.67 -39.34
CA SER A 244 -4.43 16.02 -39.14
C SER A 244 -5.89 16.02 -39.59
N SER A 245 -6.80 16.50 -38.74
CA SER A 245 -8.13 16.96 -39.14
C SER A 245 -8.52 18.13 -38.26
N VAL A 246 -8.25 19.33 -38.76
CA VAL A 246 -8.80 20.59 -38.23
C VAL A 246 -9.96 20.98 -39.13
N ASP A 247 -11.17 20.88 -38.58
CA ASP A 247 -12.36 21.48 -39.18
C ASP A 247 -12.22 23.01 -39.11
N GLY A 248 -12.29 23.64 -40.28
CA GLY A 248 -12.31 25.08 -40.42
C GLY A 248 -13.73 25.61 -40.20
N ASP A 249 -13.92 26.36 -39.12
CA ASP A 249 -15.16 27.10 -38.90
C ASP A 249 -15.00 28.54 -39.42
N GLN A 250 -15.84 28.88 -40.39
CA GLN A 250 -15.90 30.19 -41.03
C GLN A 250 -16.55 31.20 -40.08
N SER A 251 -15.78 32.17 -39.61
CA SER A 251 -16.30 33.36 -38.93
C SER A 251 -16.88 34.34 -39.96
N GLY A 252 -18.20 34.23 -40.18
CA GLY A 252 -19.01 35.21 -40.90
C GLY A 252 -19.63 36.23 -39.94
N LYS A 253 -19.18 37.49 -40.05
CA LYS A 253 -19.91 38.76 -39.85
C LYS A 253 -20.88 38.88 -38.65
N ARG A 254 -20.53 39.78 -37.72
CA ARG A 254 -21.23 41.05 -37.51
C ARG A 254 -20.38 42.02 -36.70
#